data_AF-A0A829GFV3-F1
#
_entry.id   AF-A0A829GFV3-F1
#
_cell.length_a   1.000
_cell.length_b   1.000
_cell.length_c   1.000
_cell.angle_alpha   90.00
_cell.angle_beta   90.00
_cell.angle_gamma   90.00
#
_symmetry.space_group_name_H-M   'P 1'
#
loop_
_entity.id
_entity.type
_entity.pdbx_description
1 polymer ?
#
loop_
_entity_poly.entity_id
_entity_poly.type
_entity_poly.pdbx_seq_one_letter_code
_entity_poly.pdbx_strand_id
1 'polypeptide(L)'
;THISGLSKTIATNIVHYRDENGRYNSRAELKKVPRLGPKAFEQSVGFLRIIGGKNPLDNTDIHPESYPVAKKVLAAAGVTAADLGDAAAVAKIREVSIAPLVNEGVGAETAKDIITSLQNPGRDLRDNMAAPILRQDVLTMEDLKVGMKLEGTVRNVVDFGAFVDIGVKHDGLVHVSKMARKFVRDPKTVVAIGDIVEVWIESVDLARERIQLTMVDPAVG
;
A
#
# COMPACT_ATOMS: atom_id res chain seq x y z
N THR A 1 10.67 -7.11 -9.43
CA THR A 1 11.82 -6.43 -10.08
C THR A 1 11.80 -4.92 -9.88
N HIS A 2 11.21 -4.41 -8.79
CA HIS A 2 10.98 -2.96 -8.60
C HIS A 2 11.81 -2.37 -7.44
N ILE A 3 12.84 -3.09 -6.97
CA ILE A 3 13.70 -2.62 -5.87
C ILE A 3 14.87 -1.84 -6.48
N SER A 4 15.16 -0.67 -5.92
CA SER A 4 16.30 0.17 -6.35
C SER A 4 17.60 -0.64 -6.38
N GLY A 5 18.38 -0.52 -7.45
CA GLY A 5 19.64 -1.23 -7.62
C GLY A 5 19.53 -2.71 -8.07
N LEU A 6 18.34 -3.30 -8.16
CA LEU A 6 18.17 -4.69 -8.60
C LEU A 6 17.62 -4.80 -10.03
N SER A 7 18.34 -5.52 -10.89
CA SER A 7 17.83 -5.96 -12.21
C SER A 7 17.04 -7.26 -12.09
N LYS A 8 16.28 -7.62 -13.14
CA LYS A 8 15.58 -8.93 -13.21
C LYS A 8 16.53 -10.10 -12.96
N THR A 9 17.71 -10.06 -13.57
CA THR A 9 18.76 -11.08 -13.41
C THR A 9 19.25 -11.18 -11.97
N ILE A 10 19.51 -10.04 -11.31
CA ILE A 10 19.98 -10.05 -9.92
C ILE A 10 18.87 -10.57 -8.99
N ALA A 11 17.62 -10.18 -9.20
CA ALA A 11 16.49 -10.69 -8.43
C ALA A 11 16.37 -12.23 -8.54
N THR A 12 16.51 -12.78 -9.75
CA THR A 12 16.57 -14.24 -9.97
C THR A 12 17.75 -14.88 -9.23
N ASN A 13 18.94 -14.27 -9.27
CA ASN A 13 20.11 -14.79 -8.57
C ASN A 13 19.94 -14.79 -7.04
N ILE A 14 19.26 -13.79 -6.46
CA ILE A 14 18.97 -13.74 -5.02
C ILE A 14 18.10 -14.94 -4.61
N VAL A 15 17.08 -15.26 -5.43
CA VAL A 15 16.19 -16.40 -5.19
C VAL A 15 16.95 -17.72 -5.35
N HIS A 16 17.70 -17.89 -6.45
CA HIS A 16 18.53 -19.09 -6.67
C HIS A 16 19.52 -19.33 -5.54
N TYR A 17 20.25 -18.30 -5.12
CA TYR A 17 21.20 -18.43 -4.02
C TYR A 17 20.51 -18.88 -2.73
N ARG A 18 19.32 -18.36 -2.43
CA ARG A 18 18.52 -18.79 -1.27
C ARG A 18 18.04 -20.23 -1.39
N ASP A 19 17.60 -20.63 -2.57
CA ASP A 19 17.08 -21.99 -2.78
C ASP A 19 18.21 -23.04 -2.68
N GLU A 20 19.44 -22.68 -3.06
CA GLU A 20 20.63 -23.53 -2.97
C GLU A 20 21.28 -23.54 -1.58
N ASN A 21 21.34 -22.39 -0.90
CA ASN A 21 22.11 -22.22 0.36
C ASN A 21 21.21 -22.10 1.60
N GLY A 22 19.89 -22.07 1.41
CA GLY A 22 18.91 -21.81 2.45
C GLY A 22 18.65 -20.31 2.69
N ARG A 23 17.88 -20.03 3.76
CA ARG A 23 17.51 -18.66 4.14
C ARG A 23 18.74 -17.80 4.45
N TYR A 24 18.70 -16.53 4.09
CA TYR A 24 19.69 -15.55 4.54
C TYR A 24 19.53 -15.30 6.05
N ASN A 25 20.64 -15.26 6.78
CA ASN A 25 20.66 -14.96 8.22
C ASN A 25 21.17 -13.55 8.52
N SER A 26 21.70 -12.86 7.52
CA SER A 26 22.14 -11.47 7.64
C SER A 26 22.18 -10.79 6.28
N ARG A 27 22.03 -9.46 6.24
CA ARG A 27 22.20 -8.67 5.02
C ARG A 27 23.59 -8.85 4.39
N ALA A 28 24.63 -9.11 5.18
CA ALA A 28 25.98 -9.33 4.67
C ALA A 28 26.09 -10.54 3.74
N GLU A 29 25.23 -11.56 3.90
CA GLU A 29 25.22 -12.74 3.03
C GLU A 29 24.75 -12.43 1.61
N LEU A 30 23.96 -11.37 1.41
CA LEU A 30 23.54 -10.94 0.07
C LEU A 30 24.75 -10.57 -0.81
N LYS A 31 25.89 -10.15 -0.23
CA LYS A 31 27.13 -9.88 -0.97
C LYS A 31 27.69 -11.13 -1.66
N LYS A 32 27.27 -12.34 -1.26
CA LYS A 32 27.66 -13.60 -1.89
C LYS A 32 26.82 -13.92 -3.13
N VAL A 33 25.74 -13.17 -3.38
CA VAL A 33 24.88 -13.37 -4.55
C VAL A 33 25.64 -13.01 -5.82
N PRO A 34 25.68 -13.91 -6.82
CA PRO A 34 26.36 -13.66 -8.08
C PRO A 34 25.86 -12.38 -8.76
N ARG A 35 26.79 -11.55 -9.23
CA ARG A 35 26.53 -10.28 -9.95
C ARG A 35 25.89 -9.17 -9.11
N LEU A 36 25.74 -9.34 -7.79
CA LEU A 36 25.38 -8.24 -6.89
C LEU A 36 26.65 -7.45 -6.51
N GLY A 37 26.96 -6.42 -7.28
CA GLY A 37 28.11 -5.55 -7.03
C GLY A 37 27.92 -4.63 -5.80
N PRO A 38 29.01 -4.03 -5.27
CA PRO A 38 28.96 -3.20 -4.06
C PRO A 38 27.95 -2.04 -4.12
N LYS A 39 27.88 -1.34 -5.24
CA LYS A 39 26.93 -0.23 -5.46
C LYS A 39 25.48 -0.72 -5.52
N ALA A 40 25.23 -1.84 -6.20
CA ALA A 40 23.90 -2.43 -6.26
C ALA A 40 23.45 -2.95 -4.89
N PHE A 41 24.37 -3.52 -4.11
CA PHE A 41 24.14 -3.91 -2.73
C PHE A 41 23.75 -2.70 -1.87
N GLU A 42 24.57 -1.64 -1.86
CA GLU A 42 24.30 -0.41 -1.10
C GLU A 42 22.92 0.19 -1.46
N GLN A 43 22.60 0.29 -2.74
CA GLN A 43 21.31 0.86 -3.18
C GLN A 43 20.09 -0.01 -2.85
N SER A 44 20.28 -1.32 -2.64
CA SER A 44 19.17 -2.28 -2.46
C SER A 44 19.02 -2.77 -1.03
N VAL A 45 20.10 -2.82 -0.24
CA VAL A 45 20.13 -3.56 1.02
C VAL A 45 19.18 -3.00 2.08
N GLY A 46 18.94 -1.68 2.08
CA GLY A 46 17.94 -1.05 2.97
C GLY A 46 16.49 -1.52 2.69
N PHE A 47 16.20 -1.94 1.46
CA PHE A 47 14.89 -2.45 1.05
C PHE A 47 14.75 -3.97 1.19
N LEU A 48 15.86 -4.67 1.47
CA LEU A 48 15.89 -6.13 1.62
C LEU A 48 15.87 -6.47 3.12
N ARG A 49 14.72 -6.95 3.60
CA ARG A 49 14.53 -7.33 5.00
C ARG A 49 14.88 -8.80 5.23
N ILE A 50 15.55 -9.10 6.35
CA ILE A 50 15.85 -10.46 6.79
C ILE A 50 15.04 -10.77 8.06
N ILE A 51 13.93 -11.48 7.88
CA ILE A 51 13.04 -11.89 8.97
C ILE A 51 13.71 -13.02 9.75
N GLY A 52 13.84 -12.85 11.08
CA GLY A 52 14.49 -13.83 11.95
C GLY A 52 16.01 -13.97 11.71
N GLY A 53 16.64 -12.95 11.13
CA GLY A 53 18.09 -12.89 10.98
C GLY A 53 18.82 -12.71 12.32
N LYS A 54 20.14 -12.86 12.31
CA LYS A 54 21.01 -12.69 13.50
C LYS A 54 20.95 -11.27 14.08
N ASN A 55 20.70 -10.29 13.23
CA ASN A 55 20.58 -8.89 13.61
C ASN A 55 19.12 -8.45 13.43
N PRO A 56 18.38 -8.17 14.50
CA PRO A 56 16.98 -7.73 14.41
C PRO A 56 16.78 -6.44 13.60
N LEU A 57 17.80 -5.57 13.51
CA LEU A 57 17.78 -4.38 12.66
C LEU A 57 17.70 -4.72 11.15
N ASP A 58 18.07 -5.93 10.74
CA ASP A 58 17.93 -6.34 9.34
C ASP A 58 16.45 -6.55 8.95
N ASN A 59 15.53 -6.60 9.93
CA ASN A 59 14.09 -6.62 9.72
C ASN A 59 13.46 -5.22 9.69
N THR A 60 14.25 -4.14 9.73
CA THR A 60 13.77 -2.76 9.62
C THR A 60 14.16 -2.14 8.28
N ASP A 61 13.62 -0.95 7.99
CA ASP A 61 13.99 -0.17 6.80
C ASP A 61 15.25 0.67 7.03
N ILE A 62 15.89 0.52 8.20
CA ILE A 62 17.12 1.23 8.54
C ILE A 62 18.24 0.68 7.66
N HIS A 63 18.89 1.56 6.92
CA HIS A 63 20.05 1.18 6.12
C HIS A 63 21.23 0.81 7.03
N PRO A 64 22.08 -0.18 6.66
CA PRO A 64 23.25 -0.56 7.47
C PRO A 64 24.19 0.59 7.84
N GLU A 65 24.26 1.64 7.03
CA GLU A 65 25.03 2.86 7.34
C GLU A 65 24.54 3.57 8.61
N SER A 66 23.25 3.44 8.92
CA SER A 66 22.60 4.08 10.06
C SER A 66 22.53 3.17 11.29
N TYR A 67 23.06 1.94 11.23
CA TYR A 67 23.08 1.03 12.39
C TYR A 67 23.79 1.61 13.62
N PRO A 68 24.91 2.35 13.49
CA PRO A 68 25.53 3.01 14.65
C PRO A 68 24.57 3.98 15.35
N VAL A 69 23.79 4.73 14.58
CA VAL A 69 22.79 5.68 15.10
C VAL A 69 21.62 4.94 15.75
N ALA A 70 21.08 3.92 15.08
CA ALA A 70 20.00 3.09 15.62
C ALA A 70 20.38 2.45 16.96
N LYS A 71 21.61 1.95 17.11
CA LYS A 71 22.12 1.41 18.38
C LYS A 71 22.18 2.45 19.49
N LYS A 72 22.50 3.71 19.18
CA LYS A 72 22.47 4.81 20.16
C LYS A 72 21.05 5.10 20.62
N VAL A 73 20.07 5.08 19.72
CA VAL A 73 18.64 5.22 20.07
C VAL A 73 18.21 4.11 21.03
N LEU A 74 18.55 2.86 20.72
CA LEU A 74 18.23 1.72 21.59
C LEU A 74 18.89 1.85 22.97
N ALA A 75 20.16 2.25 23.01
CA ALA A 75 20.88 2.50 24.25
C ALA A 75 20.23 3.62 25.09
N ALA A 76 19.82 4.72 24.44
CA ALA A 76 19.12 5.82 25.11
C ALA A 76 17.75 5.41 25.66
N ALA A 77 17.04 4.51 24.98
CA ALA A 77 15.78 3.91 25.44
C ALA A 77 15.98 2.81 26.51
N GLY A 78 17.22 2.36 26.76
CA GLY A 78 17.47 1.23 27.66
C GLY A 78 16.86 -0.08 27.16
N VAL A 79 16.87 -0.29 25.84
CA VAL A 79 16.37 -1.50 25.17
C VAL A 79 17.47 -2.09 24.29
N THR A 80 17.34 -3.37 23.97
CA THR A 80 18.24 -4.05 23.04
C THR A 80 17.57 -4.26 21.69
N ALA A 81 18.35 -4.58 20.66
CA ALA A 81 17.78 -4.91 19.36
C ALA A 81 16.90 -6.18 19.41
N ALA A 82 17.14 -7.08 20.38
CA ALA A 82 16.34 -8.29 20.54
C ALA A 82 14.92 -8.01 21.04
N ASP A 83 14.71 -6.88 21.74
CA ASP A 83 13.41 -6.45 22.25
C ASP A 83 12.56 -5.74 21.17
N LEU A 84 13.10 -5.60 19.95
CA LEU A 84 12.38 -4.95 18.84
C LEU A 84 11.15 -5.77 18.44
N GLY A 85 9.99 -5.13 18.52
CA GLY A 85 8.68 -5.75 18.27
C GLY A 85 7.85 -5.86 19.54
N ASP A 86 8.46 -5.78 20.72
CA ASP A 86 7.75 -5.78 22.00
C ASP A 86 7.12 -4.41 22.28
N ALA A 87 5.85 -4.40 22.69
CA ALA A 87 5.11 -3.17 22.98
C ALA A 87 5.81 -2.30 24.03
N ALA A 88 6.45 -2.92 25.03
CA ALA A 88 7.19 -2.22 26.07
C ALA A 88 8.46 -1.54 25.53
N ALA A 89 9.17 -2.18 24.59
CA ALA A 89 10.33 -1.59 23.96
C ALA A 89 9.92 -0.43 23.04
N VAL A 90 8.84 -0.58 22.28
CA VAL A 90 8.28 0.46 21.42
C VAL A 90 7.91 1.72 22.22
N ALA A 91 7.28 1.55 23.39
CA ALA A 91 6.94 2.66 24.28
C ALA A 91 8.20 3.43 24.73
N LYS A 92 9.25 2.73 25.16
CA LYS A 92 10.53 3.36 25.56
C LYS A 92 11.23 4.08 24.40
N ILE A 93 11.22 3.49 23.21
CA ILE A 93 11.82 4.09 22.00
C ILE A 93 11.08 5.40 21.63
N ARG A 94 9.76 5.46 21.85
CA ARG A 94 8.94 6.67 21.58
C ARG A 94 9.29 7.86 22.45
N GLU A 95 9.84 7.62 23.63
CA GLU A 95 10.24 8.69 24.57
C GLU A 95 11.65 9.23 24.30
N VAL A 96 12.42 8.61 23.39
CA VAL A 96 13.78 9.06 23.07
C VAL A 96 13.77 10.41 22.36
N SER A 97 14.51 11.37 22.91
CA SER A 97 14.72 12.68 22.27
C SER A 97 15.63 12.56 21.05
N ILE A 98 15.25 13.21 19.96
CA ILE A 98 16.08 13.32 18.74
C ILE A 98 17.23 14.32 18.88
N ALA A 99 17.18 15.24 19.85
CA ALA A 99 18.13 16.36 19.94
C ALA A 99 19.60 15.91 20.05
N PRO A 100 19.96 14.90 20.86
CA PRO A 100 21.34 14.39 20.90
C PRO A 100 21.82 13.85 19.55
N LEU A 101 20.95 13.17 18.79
CA LEU A 101 21.29 12.60 17.48
C LEU A 101 21.56 13.69 16.45
N VAL A 102 20.75 14.77 16.48
CA VAL A 102 20.91 15.92 15.58
C VAL A 102 22.21 16.67 15.85
N ASN A 103 22.55 16.85 17.13
CA ASN A 103 23.81 17.50 17.53
C ASN A 103 25.06 16.73 17.08
N GLU A 104 24.93 15.42 16.87
CA GLU A 104 26.00 14.55 16.34
C GLU A 104 26.07 14.53 14.80
N GLY A 105 25.30 15.39 14.13
CA GLY A 105 25.34 15.55 12.67
C GLY A 105 24.37 14.64 11.90
N VAL A 106 23.47 13.91 12.59
CA VAL A 106 22.39 13.19 11.92
C VAL A 106 21.29 14.19 11.53
N GLY A 107 20.86 14.18 10.27
CA GLY A 107 19.74 15.02 9.84
C GLY A 107 18.49 14.76 10.69
N ALA A 108 17.75 15.82 11.05
CA ALA A 108 16.57 15.70 11.91
C ALA A 108 15.52 14.73 11.37
N GLU A 109 15.30 14.72 10.05
CA GLU A 109 14.39 13.78 9.39
C GLU A 109 14.92 12.34 9.46
N THR A 110 16.21 12.11 9.21
CA THR A 110 16.84 10.80 9.36
C THR A 110 16.73 10.27 10.80
N ALA A 111 16.90 11.13 11.80
CA ALA A 111 16.73 10.75 13.21
C ALA A 111 15.29 10.32 13.51
N LYS A 112 14.30 11.06 13.02
CA LYS A 112 12.87 10.71 13.16
C LYS A 112 12.53 9.40 12.45
N ASP A 113 13.06 9.20 11.24
CA ASP A 113 12.83 7.99 10.44
C ASP A 113 13.39 6.76 11.15
N ILE A 114 14.60 6.86 11.71
CA ILE A 114 15.22 5.78 12.49
C ILE A 114 14.36 5.42 13.70
N ILE A 115 13.92 6.41 14.50
CA ILE A 115 13.05 6.16 15.66
C ILE A 115 11.74 5.49 15.22
N THR A 116 11.11 6.00 14.16
CA THR A 116 9.86 5.46 13.63
C THR A 116 10.02 4.02 13.13
N SER A 117 11.15 3.72 12.48
CA SER A 117 11.47 2.39 11.98
C SER A 117 11.75 1.39 13.11
N LEU A 118 12.44 1.82 14.18
CA LEU A 118 12.65 1.01 15.39
C LEU A 118 11.34 0.73 16.14
N GLN A 119 10.38 1.65 16.13
CA GLN A 119 9.06 1.44 16.73
C GLN A 119 8.21 0.41 15.97
N ASN A 120 8.46 0.22 14.67
CA ASN A 120 7.65 -0.64 13.83
C ASN A 120 8.54 -1.56 12.98
N PRO A 121 9.29 -2.49 13.60
CA PRO A 121 10.13 -3.42 12.87
C PRO A 121 9.25 -4.30 11.97
N GLY A 122 9.64 -4.47 10.72
CA GLY A 122 8.89 -5.26 9.75
C GLY A 122 7.58 -4.63 9.28
N ARG A 123 7.26 -3.38 9.64
CA ARG A 123 6.04 -2.68 9.19
C ARG A 123 5.92 -2.73 7.68
N ASP A 124 4.86 -3.31 7.16
CA ASP A 124 4.55 -3.18 5.75
C ASP A 124 3.87 -1.82 5.54
N LEU A 125 4.43 -0.97 4.68
CA LEU A 125 3.77 0.30 4.32
C LEU A 125 2.41 0.04 3.64
N ARG A 126 2.19 -1.18 3.14
CA ARG A 126 0.90 -1.63 2.63
C ARG A 126 -0.15 -1.86 3.71
N ASP A 127 0.24 -2.08 4.98
CA ASP A 127 -0.73 -2.26 6.07
C ASP A 127 -1.54 -0.99 6.34
N ASN A 128 -1.03 0.18 5.91
CA ASN A 128 -1.71 1.47 6.02
C ASN A 128 -2.20 2.02 4.67
N MET A 129 -1.92 1.33 3.56
CA MET A 129 -2.63 1.59 2.32
C MET A 129 -3.96 0.85 2.40
N ALA A 130 -5.05 1.50 1.98
CA ALA A 130 -6.27 0.77 1.66
C ALA A 130 -5.84 -0.41 0.78
N ALA A 131 -6.19 -1.63 1.22
CA ALA A 131 -5.92 -2.82 0.43
C ALA A 131 -6.35 -2.47 -1.00
N PRO A 132 -5.50 -2.71 -2.03
CA PRO A 132 -6.00 -2.59 -3.39
C PRO A 132 -7.27 -3.43 -3.41
N ILE A 133 -8.38 -2.83 -3.85
CA ILE A 133 -9.62 -3.58 -4.05
C ILE A 133 -9.22 -4.64 -5.07
N LEU A 134 -8.86 -5.82 -4.57
CA LEU A 134 -8.76 -7.01 -5.36
C LEU A 134 -10.16 -7.08 -5.96
N ARG A 135 -10.26 -6.90 -7.28
CA ARG A 135 -11.41 -7.39 -8.04
C ARG A 135 -11.43 -8.91 -7.85
N GLN A 136 -11.82 -9.34 -6.66
CA GLN A 136 -12.27 -10.66 -6.37
C GLN A 136 -13.65 -10.72 -7.00
N ASP A 137 -13.72 -11.63 -7.96
CA ASP A 137 -14.88 -11.97 -8.76
C ASP A 137 -15.16 -10.94 -9.86
N VAL A 138 -14.95 -11.38 -11.10
CA VAL A 138 -15.55 -10.73 -12.26
C VAL A 138 -17.05 -10.85 -12.04
N LEU A 139 -17.64 -9.82 -11.42
CA LEU A 139 -19.10 -9.72 -11.27
C LEU A 139 -19.68 -9.85 -12.68
N THR A 140 -20.49 -10.89 -12.88
CA THR A 140 -21.23 -11.05 -14.13
C THR A 140 -22.54 -10.29 -14.02
N MET A 141 -23.17 -9.97 -15.15
CA MET A 141 -24.46 -9.28 -15.13
C MET A 141 -25.54 -10.12 -14.42
N GLU A 142 -25.37 -11.44 -14.37
CA GLU A 142 -26.27 -12.40 -13.72
C GLU A 142 -26.21 -12.32 -12.18
N ASP A 143 -25.09 -11.88 -11.62
CA ASP A 143 -24.88 -11.73 -10.18
C ASP A 143 -25.49 -10.43 -9.63
N LEU A 144 -25.81 -9.50 -10.52
CA LEU A 144 -26.35 -8.19 -10.19
C LEU A 144 -27.80 -8.29 -9.74
N LYS A 145 -28.07 -7.82 -8.52
CA LYS A 145 -29.42 -7.76 -7.93
C LYS A 145 -29.85 -6.32 -7.74
N VAL A 146 -31.11 -6.04 -8.06
CA VAL A 146 -31.73 -4.73 -7.78
C VAL A 146 -31.58 -4.40 -6.29
N GLY A 147 -31.18 -3.16 -5.99
CA GLY A 147 -30.89 -2.66 -4.64
C GLY A 147 -29.48 -2.93 -4.15
N MET A 148 -28.66 -3.69 -4.89
CA MET A 148 -27.25 -3.88 -4.56
C MET A 148 -26.50 -2.56 -4.65
N LYS A 149 -25.68 -2.29 -3.64
CA LYS A 149 -24.84 -1.09 -3.52
C LYS A 149 -23.42 -1.42 -3.99
N LEU A 150 -22.89 -0.61 -4.91
CA LEU A 150 -21.58 -0.79 -5.52
C LEU A 150 -20.85 0.56 -5.62
N GLU A 151 -19.52 0.52 -5.65
CA GLU A 151 -18.70 1.64 -6.05
C GLU A 151 -18.29 1.46 -7.51
N GLY A 152 -18.32 2.52 -8.29
CA GLY A 152 -17.91 2.48 -9.69
C GLY A 152 -17.25 3.76 -10.14
N THR A 153 -16.53 3.69 -11.25
CA THR A 153 -15.79 4.81 -11.81
C THR A 153 -16.52 5.40 -13.00
N VAL A 154 -16.71 6.72 -13.02
CA VAL A 154 -17.36 7.43 -14.13
C VAL A 154 -16.47 7.34 -15.39
N ARG A 155 -16.95 6.65 -16.42
CA ARG A 155 -16.25 6.49 -17.71
C ARG A 155 -16.58 7.64 -18.66
N ASN A 156 -17.82 8.10 -18.63
CA ASN A 156 -18.31 9.11 -19.55
C ASN A 156 -19.50 9.88 -18.94
N VAL A 157 -19.62 11.16 -19.29
CA VAL A 157 -20.73 12.03 -18.86
C VAL A 157 -21.41 12.59 -20.09
N VAL A 158 -22.73 12.40 -20.18
CA VAL A 158 -23.59 12.83 -21.28
C VAL A 158 -24.68 13.76 -20.75
N ASP A 159 -25.37 14.48 -21.64
CA ASP A 159 -26.33 15.51 -21.21
C ASP A 159 -27.51 14.96 -20.37
N PHE A 160 -27.85 13.68 -20.54
CA PHE A 160 -28.93 13.02 -19.81
C PHE A 160 -28.47 12.10 -18.67
N GLY A 161 -27.17 12.04 -18.37
CA GLY A 161 -26.66 11.15 -17.33
C GLY A 161 -25.16 10.88 -17.36
N ALA A 162 -24.73 9.82 -16.66
CA ALA A 162 -23.34 9.38 -16.63
C ALA A 162 -23.24 7.86 -16.74
N PHE A 163 -22.20 7.38 -17.43
CA PHE A 163 -21.86 5.97 -17.53
C PHE A 163 -20.79 5.64 -16.47
N VAL A 164 -21.08 4.63 -15.66
CA VAL A 164 -20.28 4.21 -14.51
C VAL A 164 -19.86 2.76 -14.69
N ASP A 165 -18.56 2.51 -14.63
CA ASP A 165 -17.96 1.17 -14.63
C ASP A 165 -17.98 0.63 -13.20
N ILE A 166 -18.85 -0.35 -12.97
CA ILE A 166 -19.04 -1.03 -11.67
C ILE A 166 -18.25 -2.35 -11.59
N GLY A 167 -17.27 -2.55 -12.49
CA GLY A 167 -16.43 -3.75 -12.49
C GLY A 167 -17.01 -4.95 -13.25
N VAL A 168 -18.14 -4.78 -13.94
CA VAL A 168 -18.71 -5.76 -14.88
C VAL A 168 -18.35 -5.41 -16.32
N LYS A 169 -18.60 -6.31 -17.27
CA LYS A 169 -18.25 -6.09 -18.69
C LYS A 169 -18.97 -4.90 -19.35
N HIS A 170 -20.09 -4.45 -18.78
CA HIS A 170 -20.95 -3.40 -19.33
C HIS A 170 -21.07 -2.24 -18.34
N ASP A 171 -20.98 -1.01 -18.85
CA ASP A 171 -21.16 0.19 -18.02
C ASP A 171 -22.64 0.36 -17.65
N GLY A 172 -22.90 0.78 -16.41
CA GLY A 172 -24.23 1.16 -15.97
C GLY A 172 -24.52 2.64 -16.23
N LEU A 173 -25.75 2.97 -16.58
CA LEU A 173 -26.19 4.34 -16.81
C LEU A 173 -26.86 4.89 -15.54
N VAL A 174 -26.38 6.04 -15.05
CA VAL A 174 -27.10 6.86 -14.07
C VAL A 174 -27.80 7.99 -14.83
N HIS A 175 -29.14 8.03 -14.79
CA HIS A 175 -29.90 9.12 -15.41
C HIS A 175 -29.78 10.41 -14.56
N VAL A 176 -29.80 11.59 -15.19
CA VAL A 176 -29.62 12.89 -14.53
C VAL A 176 -30.56 13.11 -13.32
N SER A 177 -31.79 12.63 -13.41
CA SER A 177 -32.78 12.71 -12.31
C SER A 177 -32.47 11.78 -11.11
N LYS A 178 -31.55 10.82 -11.30
CA LYS A 178 -31.12 9.83 -10.31
C LYS A 178 -29.70 10.09 -9.82
N MET A 179 -29.07 11.19 -10.24
CA MET A 179 -27.72 11.56 -9.78
C MET A 179 -27.74 12.28 -8.42
N ALA A 180 -28.82 12.98 -8.10
CA ALA A 180 -28.99 13.67 -6.83
C ALA A 180 -30.49 13.85 -6.50
N ARG A 181 -30.80 14.09 -5.22
CA ARG A 181 -32.18 14.41 -4.78
C ARG A 181 -32.67 15.80 -5.23
N LYS A 182 -31.73 16.70 -5.52
CA LYS A 182 -32.02 18.03 -6.05
C LYS A 182 -32.06 17.99 -7.57
N PHE A 183 -32.80 18.92 -8.18
CA PHE A 183 -32.83 19.03 -9.64
C PHE A 183 -31.43 19.31 -10.19
N VAL A 184 -30.92 18.40 -11.02
CA VAL A 184 -29.63 18.53 -11.71
C VAL A 184 -29.90 18.99 -13.13
N ARG A 185 -29.42 20.19 -13.49
CA ARG A 185 -29.55 20.71 -14.85
C ARG A 185 -28.45 20.20 -15.78
N ASP A 186 -27.27 19.97 -15.25
CA ASP A 186 -26.11 19.49 -16.00
C ASP A 186 -25.37 18.41 -15.18
N PRO A 187 -25.35 17.15 -15.64
CA PRO A 187 -24.63 16.04 -15.02
C PRO A 187 -23.16 16.35 -14.70
N LYS A 188 -22.49 17.19 -15.51
CA LYS A 188 -21.07 17.56 -15.34
C LYS A 188 -20.81 18.38 -14.09
N THR A 189 -21.86 18.95 -13.48
CA THR A 189 -21.77 19.67 -12.21
C THR A 189 -21.79 18.74 -10.99
N VAL A 190 -22.16 17.47 -11.19
CA VAL A 190 -22.29 16.47 -10.13
C VAL A 190 -21.15 15.48 -10.17
N VAL A 191 -20.70 15.09 -11.37
CA VAL A 191 -19.62 14.12 -11.55
C VAL A 191 -18.70 14.51 -12.71
N ALA A 192 -17.44 14.11 -12.61
CA ALA A 192 -16.43 14.20 -13.66
C ALA A 192 -15.97 12.81 -14.11
N ILE A 193 -15.38 12.74 -15.31
CA ILE A 193 -14.77 11.50 -15.81
C ILE A 193 -13.60 11.11 -14.89
N GLY A 194 -13.60 9.87 -14.42
CA GLY A 194 -12.61 9.33 -13.48
C GLY A 194 -13.03 9.39 -12.01
N ASP A 195 -14.14 10.05 -11.69
CA ASP A 195 -14.66 10.08 -10.31
C ASP A 195 -15.11 8.69 -9.87
N ILE A 196 -14.84 8.36 -8.61
CA ILE A 196 -15.35 7.16 -7.94
C ILE A 196 -16.65 7.56 -7.25
N VAL A 197 -17.75 6.92 -7.63
CA VAL A 197 -19.09 7.23 -7.15
C VAL A 197 -19.79 5.99 -6.60
N GLU A 198 -20.60 6.22 -5.59
CA GLU A 198 -21.44 5.19 -4.97
C GLU A 198 -22.78 5.10 -5.71
N VAL A 199 -23.15 3.89 -6.13
CA VAL A 199 -24.34 3.63 -6.96
C VAL A 199 -25.11 2.41 -6.45
N TRP A 200 -26.41 2.42 -6.72
CA TRP A 200 -27.30 1.28 -6.49
C TRP A 200 -27.87 0.79 -7.82
N ILE A 201 -28.08 -0.52 -7.90
CA ILE A 201 -28.71 -1.15 -9.08
C ILE A 201 -30.22 -0.89 -9.04
N GLU A 202 -30.73 -0.11 -9.98
CA GLU A 202 -32.16 0.16 -10.12
C GLU A 202 -32.85 -0.92 -10.97
N SER A 203 -32.23 -1.33 -12.07
CA SER A 203 -32.71 -2.44 -12.90
C SER A 203 -31.59 -3.05 -13.74
N VAL A 204 -31.75 -4.32 -14.10
CA VAL A 204 -30.85 -5.07 -14.97
C VAL A 204 -31.67 -5.71 -16.07
N ASP A 205 -31.34 -5.41 -17.32
CA ASP A 205 -31.94 -6.03 -18.51
C ASP A 205 -30.89 -6.92 -19.18
N LEU A 206 -30.97 -8.22 -18.87
CA LEU A 206 -30.07 -9.24 -19.41
C LEU A 206 -30.26 -9.45 -20.91
N ALA A 207 -31.45 -9.21 -21.47
CA ALA A 207 -31.72 -9.41 -22.89
C ALA A 207 -31.10 -8.30 -23.74
N ARG A 208 -30.99 -7.09 -23.20
CA ARG A 208 -30.41 -5.92 -23.88
C ARG A 208 -29.02 -5.55 -23.37
N GLU A 209 -28.47 -6.31 -22.43
CA GLU A 209 -27.20 -6.06 -21.76
C GLU A 209 -27.10 -4.64 -21.17
N ARG A 210 -28.17 -4.16 -20.51
CA ARG A 210 -28.25 -2.81 -19.95
C ARG A 210 -28.42 -2.83 -18.44
N ILE A 211 -27.68 -1.96 -17.77
CA ILE A 211 -27.73 -1.79 -16.31
C ILE A 211 -28.13 -0.36 -16.01
N GLN A 212 -29.23 -0.18 -15.28
CA GLN A 212 -29.67 1.12 -14.81
C GLN A 212 -29.24 1.30 -13.36
N LEU A 213 -28.56 2.41 -13.11
CA LEU A 213 -28.00 2.77 -11.81
C LEU A 213 -28.66 4.04 -11.28
N THR A 214 -28.65 4.18 -9.96
CA THR A 214 -29.04 5.40 -9.24
C THR A 214 -27.93 5.77 -8.26
N MET A 215 -27.67 7.07 -8.09
CA MET A 215 -26.81 7.61 -7.02
C MET A 215 -27.63 8.09 -5.83
N VAL A 216 -28.95 7.99 -5.91
CA VAL A 216 -29.86 8.24 -4.79
C VAL A 216 -30.19 6.92 -4.11
N ASP A 217 -29.92 6.86 -2.81
CA ASP A 217 -30.22 5.70 -1.97
C ASP A 217 -31.73 5.37 -2.02
N PRO A 218 -32.11 4.18 -2.53
CA PRO A 218 -33.50 3.75 -2.62
C PRO A 218 -34.12 3.40 -1.26
N ALA A 219 -33.32 3.17 -0.21
CA ALA A 219 -33.81 2.86 1.14
C ALA A 219 -34.26 4.10 1.92
N VAL A 220 -33.89 5.28 1.45
CA VAL A 220 -34.27 6.56 2.05
C VAL A 220 -35.25 7.24 1.11
N GLY A 221 -36.44 6.65 1.02
CA GLY A 221 -37.65 7.19 0.40
C GLY A 221 -38.51 7.92 1.42
#